data_AF-A0A1Q7H147-F1
#
_entry.id   AF-A0A1Q7H147-F1
#
_cell.length_a   1.000
_cell.length_b   1.000
_cell.length_c   1.000
_cell.angle_alpha   90.00
_cell.angle_beta   90.00
_cell.angle_gamma   90.00
#
_symmetry.space_group_name_H-M   'P 1'
#
loop_
_entity.id
_entity.type
_entity.pdbx_description
1 polymer ?
#
loop_
_entity_poly.entity_id
_entity_poly.type
_entity_poly.pdbx_seq_one_letter_code
_entity_poly.pdbx_strand_id
1 'polypeptide(L)'
;MIFRRPLAVAFLLACSESSSPSGLVLKNAATLATQLEAIDRAMATAPLRGLSGLADPVKFVGIDVHNMSPSVVGRTLEWGPLYGQLGFTDRAGAPPDALRLILYTTDSTFRPAYPLHEIGYADLYPHNTFNGGGPDSMSLRFVVTDTRTTPTVVADFLAHSHADSTCQCATVEGWASDGTTRVDFKVSYNIPLGADGRFPGDFTARGFGFHHFATLPGPGVSTATANLAFVSGGDPITVTSGLLRAHAGRLDGSTEIRIGGALFATVNRTATGITATGPNGRRLTSAELRAATALFAVPADIAFYLEWPTFVIFFCGC
;
A
#
# COMPACT_ATOMS: atom_id res chain seq x y z
N MET A 1 43.81 64.89 -35.64
CA MET A 1 43.62 63.75 -34.71
C MET A 1 42.14 63.45 -34.66
N ILE A 2 41.81 62.19 -34.93
CA ILE A 2 40.47 61.65 -35.18
C ILE A 2 39.97 61.03 -33.88
N PHE A 3 38.74 61.34 -33.47
CA PHE A 3 37.99 60.47 -32.56
C PHE A 3 36.55 60.30 -33.06
N ARG A 4 36.32 59.15 -33.70
CA ARG A 4 35.01 58.55 -33.94
C ARG A 4 34.54 57.89 -32.65
N ARG A 5 33.25 57.99 -32.30
CA ARG A 5 32.57 57.03 -31.41
C ARG A 5 31.24 56.57 -32.06
N PRO A 6 30.88 55.29 -31.93
CA PRO A 6 29.89 54.63 -32.78
C PRO A 6 28.51 54.51 -32.11
N LEU A 7 27.50 54.26 -32.96
CA LEU A 7 26.13 53.90 -32.63
C LEU A 7 26.07 52.66 -31.71
N ALA A 8 25.19 52.72 -30.71
CA ALA A 8 24.76 51.56 -29.94
C ALA A 8 23.64 50.83 -30.71
N VAL A 9 23.87 49.56 -31.03
CA VAL A 9 22.87 48.62 -31.55
C VAL A 9 22.26 47.90 -30.35
N ALA A 10 20.97 48.10 -30.12
CA ALA A 10 20.20 47.33 -29.14
C ALA A 10 19.83 45.97 -29.75
N PHE A 11 20.41 44.89 -29.20
CA PHE A 11 19.96 43.53 -29.48
C PHE A 11 18.67 43.25 -28.68
N LEU A 12 17.55 43.13 -29.39
CA LEU A 12 16.34 42.51 -28.86
C LEU A 12 16.60 41.00 -28.78
N LEU A 13 16.84 40.51 -27.55
CA LEU A 13 16.78 39.09 -27.24
C LEU A 13 15.31 38.65 -27.31
N ALA A 14 14.91 38.14 -28.47
CA ALA A 14 13.72 37.30 -28.58
C ALA A 14 14.01 36.00 -27.81
N CYS A 15 13.46 35.87 -26.61
CA CYS A 15 13.33 34.57 -25.96
C CYS A 15 12.36 33.73 -26.81
N SER A 16 12.93 32.87 -27.65
CA SER A 16 12.20 31.77 -28.25
C SER A 16 11.65 30.89 -27.11
N GLU A 17 10.33 30.86 -26.98
CA GLU A 17 9.65 29.80 -26.24
C GLU A 17 10.04 28.47 -26.91
N SER A 18 10.91 27.72 -26.26
CA SER A 18 11.24 26.37 -26.67
C SER A 18 10.02 25.48 -26.43
N SER A 19 9.19 25.37 -27.46
CA SER A 19 8.12 24.37 -27.53
C SER A 19 8.77 22.99 -27.41
N SER A 20 8.77 22.44 -26.20
CA SER A 20 9.12 21.05 -25.95
C SER A 20 8.24 20.17 -26.85
N PRO A 21 8.74 19.04 -27.41
CA PRO A 21 7.93 18.16 -28.24
C PRO A 21 6.63 17.82 -27.50
N SER A 22 5.50 17.87 -28.21
CA SER A 22 4.18 17.48 -27.68
C SER A 22 4.22 16.02 -27.27
N GLY A 23 4.61 15.77 -26.02
CA GLY A 23 4.61 14.46 -25.42
C GLY A 23 3.18 13.96 -25.22
N LEU A 24 3.06 12.66 -25.03
CA LEU A 24 1.77 12.05 -24.71
C LEU A 24 1.18 12.70 -23.44
N VAL A 25 -0.10 13.05 -23.50
CA VAL A 25 -0.80 13.80 -22.46
C VAL A 25 -1.74 12.86 -21.70
N LEU A 26 -1.74 12.96 -20.37
CA LEU A 26 -2.71 12.27 -19.54
C LEU A 26 -4.05 13.03 -19.53
N LYS A 27 -5.07 12.47 -20.18
CA LYS A 27 -6.41 13.06 -20.22
C LYS A 27 -6.97 13.20 -18.81
N ASN A 28 -7.62 14.33 -18.53
CA ASN A 28 -8.26 14.62 -17.23
C ASN A 28 -7.32 14.41 -16.02
N ALA A 29 -6.03 14.71 -16.16
CA ALA A 29 -5.02 14.44 -15.14
C ALA A 29 -5.40 14.95 -13.73
N ALA A 30 -6.02 16.13 -13.62
CA ALA A 30 -6.44 16.68 -12.33
C ALA A 30 -7.55 15.85 -11.65
N THR A 31 -8.53 15.38 -12.43
CA THR A 31 -9.61 14.51 -11.93
C THR A 31 -9.05 13.16 -11.53
N LEU A 32 -8.19 12.56 -12.38
CA LEU A 32 -7.56 11.29 -12.10
C LEU A 32 -6.67 11.35 -10.85
N ALA A 33 -5.86 12.41 -10.71
CA ALA A 33 -5.05 12.63 -9.51
C ALA A 33 -5.91 12.67 -8.25
N THR A 34 -7.00 13.44 -8.26
CA THR A 34 -7.90 13.56 -7.11
C THR A 34 -8.54 12.21 -6.74
N GLN A 35 -8.92 11.42 -7.73
CA GLN A 35 -9.51 10.10 -7.54
C GLN A 35 -8.49 9.10 -6.96
N LEU A 36 -7.27 9.06 -7.51
CA LEU A 36 -6.21 8.19 -7.03
C LEU A 36 -5.71 8.59 -5.64
N GLU A 37 -5.56 9.88 -5.34
CA GLU A 37 -5.22 10.37 -4.01
C GLU A 37 -6.30 10.01 -2.96
N ALA A 38 -7.58 9.97 -3.37
CA ALA A 38 -8.66 9.53 -2.50
C ALA A 38 -8.61 8.02 -2.22
N ILE A 39 -8.31 7.21 -3.24
CA ILE A 39 -8.07 5.76 -3.09
C ILE A 39 -6.86 5.52 -2.19
N ASP A 40 -5.75 6.22 -2.43
CA ASP A 40 -4.52 6.13 -1.63
C ASP A 40 -4.78 6.44 -0.15
N ARG A 41 -5.51 7.52 0.16
CA ARG A 41 -5.90 7.83 1.54
C ARG A 41 -6.73 6.72 2.21
N ALA A 42 -7.64 6.09 1.47
CA ALA A 42 -8.44 4.97 1.98
C ALA A 42 -7.60 3.69 2.22
N MET A 43 -6.61 3.42 1.36
CA MET A 43 -5.73 2.25 1.50
C MET A 43 -4.56 2.48 2.46
N ALA A 44 -4.24 3.73 2.77
CA ALA A 44 -3.09 4.12 3.58
C ALA A 44 -3.46 4.87 4.86
N THR A 45 -4.60 4.52 5.46
CA THR A 45 -5.02 5.08 6.75
C THR A 45 -3.97 4.83 7.83
N ALA A 46 -3.92 5.70 8.85
CA ALA A 46 -2.92 5.56 9.91
C ALA A 46 -3.00 4.19 10.63
N PRO A 47 -4.20 3.64 10.95
CA PRO A 47 -4.29 2.29 11.50
C PRO A 47 -3.75 1.20 10.57
N LEU A 48 -4.03 1.23 9.26
CA LEU A 48 -3.46 0.25 8.32
C LEU A 48 -1.92 0.34 8.27
N ARG A 49 -1.37 1.55 8.28
CA ARG A 49 0.09 1.76 8.41
C ARG A 49 0.64 1.19 9.72
N GLY A 50 -0.06 1.40 10.83
CA GLY A 50 0.31 0.85 12.15
C GLY A 50 0.27 -0.68 12.18
N LEU A 51 -0.74 -1.28 11.55
CA LEU A 51 -0.86 -2.74 11.40
C LEU A 51 0.32 -3.31 10.62
N SER A 52 0.71 -2.67 9.51
CA SER A 52 1.89 -3.06 8.73
C SER A 52 3.19 -2.95 9.53
N GLY A 53 3.37 -1.90 10.34
CA GLY A 53 4.54 -1.77 11.23
C GLY A 53 4.65 -2.86 12.31
N LEU A 54 3.51 -3.50 12.63
CA LEU A 54 3.38 -4.58 13.60
C LEU A 54 3.30 -5.98 12.96
N ALA A 55 3.38 -6.11 11.65
CA ALA A 55 3.34 -7.40 10.95
C ALA A 55 4.43 -8.38 11.44
N ASP A 56 5.72 -8.00 11.37
CA ASP A 56 6.79 -8.89 11.86
C ASP A 56 6.73 -9.12 13.37
N PRO A 57 6.46 -8.11 14.22
CA PRO A 57 6.32 -8.33 15.65
C PRO A 57 5.23 -9.34 15.97
N VAL A 58 4.07 -9.31 15.29
CA VAL A 58 3.02 -10.33 15.47
C VAL A 58 3.55 -11.71 15.13
N LYS A 59 4.26 -11.86 14.00
CA LYS A 59 4.93 -13.11 13.63
C LYS A 59 5.89 -13.60 14.74
N PHE A 60 6.68 -12.70 15.33
CA PHE A 60 7.66 -13.07 16.36
C PHE A 60 7.05 -13.43 17.73
N VAL A 61 5.78 -13.09 18.00
CA VAL A 61 5.10 -13.56 19.22
C VAL A 61 4.78 -15.07 19.13
N GLY A 62 4.71 -15.64 17.92
CA GLY A 62 4.40 -17.07 17.73
C GLY A 62 2.95 -17.40 18.07
N ILE A 63 2.02 -16.50 17.76
CA ILE A 63 0.59 -16.78 17.87
C ILE A 63 0.17 -17.55 16.63
N ASP A 64 -0.31 -18.78 16.81
CA ASP A 64 -1.03 -19.50 15.78
C ASP A 64 -2.40 -18.84 15.58
N VAL A 65 -2.48 -17.97 14.58
CA VAL A 65 -3.69 -17.19 14.28
C VAL A 65 -4.84 -18.08 13.78
N HIS A 66 -4.53 -19.29 13.32
CA HIS A 66 -5.51 -20.25 12.83
C HIS A 66 -6.00 -21.19 13.93
N ASN A 67 -5.29 -21.30 15.04
CA ASN A 67 -5.70 -22.13 16.18
C ASN A 67 -5.70 -21.32 17.49
N MET A 68 -6.18 -20.08 17.46
CA MET A 68 -6.28 -19.26 18.66
C MET A 68 -7.22 -19.91 19.69
N SER A 69 -6.62 -20.45 20.75
CA SER A 69 -7.34 -21.01 21.89
C SER A 69 -8.06 -19.91 22.71
N PRO A 70 -8.96 -20.28 23.64
CA PRO A 70 -9.56 -19.34 24.60
C PRO A 70 -8.54 -18.57 25.47
N SER A 71 -7.27 -18.99 25.51
CA SER A 71 -6.20 -18.26 26.19
C SER A 71 -5.59 -17.12 25.38
N VAL A 72 -6.02 -16.95 24.12
CA VAL A 72 -5.57 -15.92 23.17
C VAL A 72 -6.72 -14.98 22.80
N VAL A 73 -7.89 -15.52 22.44
CA VAL A 73 -9.08 -14.69 22.15
C VAL A 73 -9.59 -14.02 23.43
N GLY A 74 -10.23 -12.86 23.29
CA GLY A 74 -10.63 -12.02 24.42
C GLY A 74 -9.48 -11.28 25.09
N ARG A 75 -8.26 -11.36 24.54
CA ARG A 75 -7.07 -10.69 25.08
C ARG A 75 -6.58 -9.58 24.17
N THR A 76 -5.80 -8.68 24.77
CA THR A 76 -5.18 -7.55 24.10
C THR A 76 -3.67 -7.77 24.02
N LEU A 77 -3.11 -7.52 22.83
CA LEU A 77 -1.69 -7.56 22.53
C LEU A 77 -1.20 -6.12 22.34
N GLU A 78 -0.20 -5.71 23.11
CA GLU A 78 0.33 -4.34 23.13
C GLU A 78 1.85 -4.34 22.92
N TRP A 79 2.36 -3.22 22.39
CA TRP A 79 3.79 -3.03 22.20
C TRP A 79 4.48 -2.67 23.51
N GLY A 80 5.44 -3.51 23.93
CA GLY A 80 6.32 -3.24 25.06
C GLY A 80 7.58 -2.49 24.61
N PRO A 81 7.71 -1.17 24.90
CA PRO A 81 8.81 -0.35 24.37
C PRO A 81 10.17 -0.72 24.97
N LEU A 82 10.20 -1.34 26.16
CA LEU A 82 11.44 -1.75 26.83
C LEU A 82 12.14 -2.91 26.10
N TYR A 83 11.36 -3.85 25.58
CA TYR A 83 11.88 -5.06 24.94
C TYR A 83 11.70 -5.05 23.41
N GLY A 84 10.99 -4.06 22.87
CA GLY A 84 10.72 -3.95 21.43
C GLY A 84 9.91 -5.13 20.90
N GLN A 85 8.95 -5.63 21.71
CA GLN A 85 8.16 -6.80 21.38
C GLN A 85 6.71 -6.62 21.79
N LEU A 86 5.82 -7.35 21.13
CA LEU A 86 4.43 -7.45 21.50
C LEU A 86 4.26 -8.40 22.70
N GLY A 87 3.34 -8.08 23.60
CA GLY A 87 3.03 -8.90 24.76
C GLY A 87 1.56 -8.76 25.16
N PHE A 88 0.99 -9.84 25.68
CA PHE A 88 -0.39 -9.81 26.16
C PHE A 88 -0.51 -8.93 27.40
N THR A 89 -1.58 -8.16 27.48
CA THR A 89 -1.91 -7.32 28.63
C THR A 89 -3.29 -7.67 29.19
N ASP A 90 -3.58 -7.18 30.39
CA ASP A 90 -4.91 -7.28 31.02
C ASP A 90 -5.84 -6.15 30.58
N ARG A 91 -5.52 -5.44 29.48
CA ARG A 91 -6.36 -4.36 28.96
C ARG A 91 -7.70 -4.93 28.49
N ALA A 92 -8.76 -4.42 29.12
CA ALA A 92 -10.14 -4.77 28.77
C ALA A 92 -10.58 -4.21 27.41
N GLY A 93 -11.65 -4.77 26.86
CA GLY A 93 -12.32 -4.27 25.66
C GLY A 93 -12.08 -5.09 24.40
N ALA A 94 -11.14 -6.05 24.41
CA ALA A 94 -11.02 -7.05 23.36
C ALA A 94 -12.33 -7.86 23.25
N PRO A 95 -12.84 -8.11 22.03
CA PRO A 95 -13.98 -8.99 21.82
C PRO A 95 -13.66 -10.41 22.29
N PRO A 96 -14.62 -11.14 22.90
CA PRO A 96 -14.37 -12.47 23.47
C PRO A 96 -13.94 -13.52 22.43
N ASP A 97 -14.24 -13.29 21.16
CA ASP A 97 -13.96 -14.14 20.01
C ASP A 97 -12.86 -13.58 19.09
N ALA A 98 -12.12 -12.56 19.53
CA ALA A 98 -11.01 -11.98 18.77
C ALA A 98 -9.76 -11.75 19.62
N LEU A 99 -8.61 -11.75 18.98
CA LEU A 99 -7.40 -11.15 19.51
C LEU A 99 -7.38 -9.66 19.13
N ARG A 100 -7.27 -8.76 20.12
CA ARG A 100 -7.09 -7.33 19.85
C ARG A 100 -5.61 -6.97 19.80
N LEU A 101 -5.15 -6.39 18.69
CA LEU A 101 -3.83 -5.78 18.56
C LEU A 101 -3.95 -4.26 18.65
N ILE A 102 -3.27 -3.62 19.62
CA ILE A 102 -3.22 -2.15 19.69
C ILE A 102 -2.23 -1.60 18.66
N LEU A 103 -2.65 -0.56 17.94
CA LEU A 103 -1.90 0.06 16.86
C LEU A 103 -1.39 1.43 17.28
N TYR A 104 -0.16 1.75 16.89
CA TYR A 104 0.54 2.97 17.27
C TYR A 104 1.06 3.72 16.05
N THR A 105 1.33 5.02 16.20
CA THR A 105 2.16 5.75 15.23
C THR A 105 3.55 5.13 15.16
N THR A 106 4.12 5.05 13.95
CA THR A 106 5.45 4.49 13.74
C THR A 106 6.53 5.56 13.63
N ASP A 107 7.77 5.20 13.96
CA ASP A 107 8.96 6.02 13.78
C ASP A 107 9.64 5.79 12.41
N SER A 108 10.85 6.33 12.22
CA SER A 108 11.62 6.16 10.98
C SER A 108 12.08 4.73 10.70
N THR A 109 12.06 3.84 11.70
CA THR A 109 12.32 2.40 11.54
C THR A 109 11.05 1.62 11.23
N PHE A 110 9.92 2.31 11.14
CA PHE A 110 8.59 1.75 10.94
C PHE A 110 8.13 0.81 12.07
N ARG A 111 8.65 1.04 13.28
CA ARG A 111 8.18 0.41 14.53
C ARG A 111 7.39 1.43 15.35
N PRO A 112 6.55 1.00 16.31
CA PRO A 112 5.87 1.92 17.23
C PRO A 112 6.84 2.93 17.86
N ALA A 113 6.54 4.22 17.68
CA ALA A 113 7.38 5.31 18.18
C ALA A 113 7.33 5.41 19.72
N TYR A 114 8.41 5.92 20.33
CA TYR A 114 8.45 6.25 21.76
C TYR A 114 8.46 7.79 21.96
N PRO A 115 7.61 8.36 22.84
CA PRO A 115 6.56 7.69 23.63
C PRO A 115 5.44 7.14 22.75
N LEU A 116 4.78 6.07 23.22
CA LEU A 116 3.73 5.41 22.46
C LEU A 116 2.53 6.34 22.27
N HIS A 117 2.11 6.47 21.01
CA HIS A 117 0.88 7.18 20.64
C HIS A 117 -0.06 6.22 19.92
N GLU A 118 -1.07 5.77 20.64
CA GLU A 118 -2.12 4.89 20.12
C GLU A 118 -2.95 5.59 19.05
N ILE A 119 -3.27 4.87 17.98
CA ILE A 119 -4.06 5.39 16.84
C ILE A 119 -5.25 4.52 16.51
N GLY A 120 -5.36 3.34 17.10
CA GLY A 120 -6.38 2.38 16.77
C GLY A 120 -6.09 0.99 17.31
N TYR A 121 -6.86 0.03 16.82
CA TYR A 121 -6.64 -1.39 17.06
C TYR A 121 -7.08 -2.21 15.85
N ALA A 122 -6.52 -3.42 15.71
CA ALA A 122 -7.00 -4.44 14.81
C ALA A 122 -7.55 -5.61 15.64
N ASP A 123 -8.81 -5.96 15.43
CA ASP A 123 -9.40 -7.18 15.97
C ASP A 123 -9.25 -8.29 14.94
N LEU A 124 -8.60 -9.39 15.35
CA LEU A 124 -8.31 -10.56 14.53
C LEU A 124 -9.25 -11.69 14.96
N TYR A 125 -10.24 -12.00 14.13
CA TYR A 125 -11.25 -13.02 14.40
C TYR A 125 -10.89 -14.32 13.69
N PRO A 126 -10.44 -15.35 14.43
CA PRO A 126 -10.23 -16.68 13.87
C PRO A 126 -11.59 -17.30 13.53
N HIS A 127 -11.92 -17.34 12.25
CA HIS A 127 -13.14 -17.99 11.79
C HIS A 127 -12.80 -19.41 11.36
N ASN A 128 -12.61 -20.30 12.34
CA ASN A 128 -12.38 -21.73 12.10
C ASN A 128 -13.67 -22.50 11.81
N THR A 129 -14.67 -21.82 11.26
CA THR A 129 -16.01 -22.34 11.03
C THR A 129 -16.33 -22.22 9.54
N PHE A 130 -16.62 -23.38 8.90
CA PHE A 130 -17.15 -23.59 7.55
C PHE A 130 -16.05 -23.81 6.46
N ASN A 131 -16.09 -24.75 5.47
CA ASN A 131 -17.11 -25.72 5.02
C ASN A 131 -16.60 -26.68 3.90
N GLY A 132 -16.08 -27.86 4.26
CA GLY A 132 -16.15 -29.04 3.38
C GLY A 132 -15.02 -29.23 2.36
N GLY A 133 -13.78 -28.84 2.68
CA GLY A 133 -12.63 -29.02 1.80
C GLY A 133 -11.32 -29.44 2.49
N GLY A 134 -11.37 -30.23 3.55
CA GLY A 134 -10.17 -30.83 4.16
C GLY A 134 -9.61 -30.08 5.39
N PRO A 135 -8.54 -30.64 6.02
CA PRO A 135 -7.96 -30.16 7.28
C PRO A 135 -7.31 -28.76 7.22
N ASP A 136 -7.19 -28.15 6.03
CA ASP A 136 -6.46 -26.89 5.78
C ASP A 136 -7.37 -25.66 5.53
N SER A 137 -8.67 -25.78 5.85
CA SER A 137 -9.65 -24.69 5.71
C SER A 137 -9.53 -23.69 6.88
N MET A 138 -8.63 -22.73 6.76
CA MET A 138 -8.38 -21.69 7.77
C MET A 138 -8.85 -20.32 7.28
N SER A 139 -9.42 -19.50 8.17
CA SER A 139 -9.79 -18.12 7.82
C SER A 139 -9.64 -17.15 8.98
N LEU A 140 -9.28 -15.91 8.65
CA LEU A 140 -9.03 -14.84 9.61
C LEU A 140 -9.66 -13.55 9.10
N ARG A 141 -10.57 -12.98 9.88
CA ARG A 141 -11.13 -11.67 9.59
C ARG A 141 -10.38 -10.60 10.36
N PHE A 142 -10.02 -9.54 9.64
CA PHE A 142 -9.37 -8.36 10.17
C PHE A 142 -10.41 -7.25 10.26
N VAL A 143 -10.60 -6.68 11.45
CA VAL A 143 -11.39 -5.47 11.65
C VAL A 143 -10.50 -4.39 12.24
N VAL A 144 -10.14 -3.40 11.42
CA VAL A 144 -9.21 -2.33 11.78
C VAL A 144 -10.00 -1.07 12.13
N THR A 145 -9.78 -0.54 13.32
CA THR A 145 -10.50 0.62 13.86
C THR A 145 -9.55 1.78 14.11
N ASP A 146 -9.92 2.99 13.67
CA ASP A 146 -9.27 4.25 14.04
C ASP A 146 -9.91 4.83 15.30
N THR A 147 -9.11 5.15 16.31
CA THR A 147 -9.58 5.69 17.60
C THR A 147 -9.14 7.13 17.84
N ARG A 148 -8.48 7.78 16.88
CA ARG A 148 -7.97 9.16 17.04
C ARG A 148 -9.08 10.21 17.14
N THR A 149 -10.29 9.86 16.69
CA THR A 149 -11.50 10.68 16.81
C THR A 149 -12.64 9.86 17.44
N THR A 150 -13.76 9.69 16.74
CA THR A 150 -14.78 8.71 17.12
C THR A 150 -14.36 7.35 16.57
N PRO A 151 -14.35 6.26 17.38
CA PRO A 151 -14.00 4.93 16.92
C PRO A 151 -14.75 4.56 15.64
N THR A 152 -13.99 4.38 14.55
CA THR A 152 -14.53 4.12 13.22
C THR A 152 -13.78 2.97 12.57
N VAL A 153 -14.50 1.97 12.05
CA VAL A 153 -13.90 0.88 11.28
C VAL A 153 -13.40 1.44 9.95
N VAL A 154 -12.09 1.32 9.72
CA VAL A 154 -11.41 1.79 8.51
C VAL A 154 -11.02 0.65 7.58
N ALA A 155 -11.07 -0.60 8.03
CA ALA A 155 -11.00 -1.77 7.16
C ALA A 155 -11.70 -2.97 7.80
N ASP A 156 -12.33 -3.78 6.95
CA ASP A 156 -12.96 -5.04 7.33
C ASP A 156 -12.84 -6.01 6.16
N PHE A 157 -12.06 -7.07 6.35
CA PHE A 157 -11.76 -8.03 5.29
C PHE A 157 -11.46 -9.42 5.85
N LEU A 158 -11.73 -10.43 5.03
CA LEU A 158 -11.54 -11.84 5.35
C LEU A 158 -10.43 -12.41 4.47
N ALA A 159 -9.41 -12.97 5.10
CA ALA A 159 -8.47 -13.88 4.46
C ALA A 159 -8.95 -15.31 4.66
N HIS A 160 -9.07 -16.07 3.58
CA HIS A 160 -9.53 -17.45 3.63
C HIS A 160 -8.66 -18.35 2.76
N SER A 161 -8.09 -19.37 3.39
CA SER A 161 -7.17 -20.33 2.77
C SER A 161 -7.94 -21.28 1.84
N HIS A 162 -7.35 -21.53 0.68
CA HIS A 162 -7.66 -22.64 -0.20
C HIS A 162 -6.35 -23.36 -0.53
N ALA A 163 -5.52 -23.56 0.48
CA ALA A 163 -4.20 -24.17 0.32
C ALA A 163 -4.30 -25.49 -0.45
N ASP A 164 -3.34 -25.70 -1.35
CA ASP A 164 -3.20 -26.92 -2.11
C ASP A 164 -1.75 -27.45 -2.00
N SER A 165 -1.47 -28.60 -2.60
CA SER A 165 -0.14 -29.22 -2.53
C SER A 165 0.99 -28.42 -3.19
N THR A 166 0.67 -27.34 -3.92
CA THR A 166 1.58 -26.55 -4.75
C THR A 166 1.70 -25.08 -4.33
N CYS A 167 0.75 -24.57 -3.56
CA CYS A 167 0.78 -23.21 -3.03
C CYS A 167 0.13 -23.09 -1.63
N GLN A 168 0.65 -22.12 -0.87
CA GLN A 168 -0.15 -21.50 0.19
C GLN A 168 -1.06 -20.47 -0.48
N CYS A 169 -2.26 -20.91 -0.85
CA CYS A 169 -3.22 -20.07 -1.55
C CYS A 169 -4.31 -19.57 -0.61
N ALA A 170 -4.71 -18.31 -0.78
CA ALA A 170 -5.88 -17.74 -0.11
C ALA A 170 -6.61 -16.76 -1.03
N THR A 171 -7.81 -16.40 -0.66
CA THR A 171 -8.47 -15.21 -1.18
C THR A 171 -8.64 -14.22 -0.03
N VAL A 172 -8.34 -12.96 -0.28
CA VAL A 172 -8.52 -11.86 0.67
C VAL A 172 -9.52 -10.89 0.07
N GLU A 173 -10.66 -10.71 0.72
CA GLU A 173 -11.73 -9.88 0.20
C GLU A 173 -12.41 -9.07 1.30
N GLY A 174 -12.83 -7.85 0.96
CA GLY A 174 -13.42 -6.92 1.90
C GLY A 174 -13.26 -5.48 1.43
N TRP A 175 -13.07 -4.57 2.38
CA TRP A 175 -12.97 -3.14 2.07
C TRP A 175 -12.05 -2.38 3.02
N ALA A 176 -11.55 -1.24 2.55
CA ALA A 176 -10.88 -0.22 3.34
C ALA A 176 -11.49 1.17 3.06
N SER A 177 -11.46 2.06 4.04
CA SER A 177 -12.04 3.40 3.93
C SER A 177 -11.38 4.43 4.84
N ASP A 178 -11.30 5.68 4.37
CA ASP A 178 -10.97 6.86 5.17
C ASP A 178 -12.22 7.58 5.73
N GLY A 179 -13.40 6.96 5.64
CA GLY A 179 -14.70 7.53 6.01
C GLY A 179 -15.35 8.38 4.91
N THR A 180 -14.61 8.74 3.86
CA THR A 180 -15.12 9.48 2.69
C THR A 180 -15.09 8.62 1.43
N THR A 181 -13.98 7.93 1.22
CA THR A 181 -13.73 7.02 0.11
C THR A 181 -13.70 5.60 0.64
N ARG A 182 -14.46 4.71 0.02
CA ARG A 182 -14.40 3.27 0.26
C ARG A 182 -13.82 2.60 -0.98
N VAL A 183 -12.92 1.66 -0.74
CA VAL A 183 -12.32 0.80 -1.75
C VAL A 183 -12.66 -0.64 -1.36
N ASP A 184 -13.48 -1.28 -2.17
CA ASP A 184 -13.77 -2.70 -2.07
C ASP A 184 -12.75 -3.48 -2.89
N PHE A 185 -12.32 -4.65 -2.41
CA PHE A 185 -11.29 -5.43 -3.07
C PHE A 185 -11.50 -6.93 -2.94
N LYS A 186 -10.94 -7.65 -3.89
CA LYS A 186 -10.76 -9.10 -3.86
C LYS A 186 -9.41 -9.45 -4.47
N VAL A 187 -8.55 -10.07 -3.68
CA VAL A 187 -7.17 -10.40 -4.04
C VAL A 187 -6.97 -11.90 -3.90
N SER A 188 -6.44 -12.54 -4.94
CA SER A 188 -6.05 -13.95 -4.89
C SER A 188 -4.60 -14.06 -4.48
N TYR A 189 -4.33 -14.57 -3.29
CA TYR A 189 -2.99 -14.79 -2.78
C TYR A 189 -2.50 -16.13 -3.32
N ASN A 190 -1.43 -16.10 -4.10
CA ASN A 190 -0.75 -17.29 -4.58
C ASN A 190 0.70 -17.24 -4.13
N ILE A 191 1.04 -18.07 -3.15
CA ILE A 191 2.40 -18.15 -2.60
C ILE A 191 2.97 -19.53 -2.97
N PRO A 192 3.71 -19.65 -4.09
CA PRO A 192 4.33 -20.90 -4.46
C PRO A 192 5.45 -21.27 -3.50
N LEU A 193 5.69 -22.57 -3.34
CA LEU A 193 6.77 -23.06 -2.48
C LEU A 193 8.13 -22.57 -2.97
N GLY A 194 8.86 -21.84 -2.11
CA GLY A 194 10.22 -21.33 -2.41
C GLY A 194 10.28 -20.19 -3.41
N ALA A 195 9.16 -19.52 -3.70
CA ALA A 195 9.10 -18.36 -4.60
C ALA A 195 8.44 -17.15 -3.93
N ASP A 196 8.48 -16.00 -4.60
CA ASP A 196 7.76 -14.80 -4.18
C ASP A 196 6.25 -15.01 -4.25
N GLY A 197 5.54 -14.45 -3.27
CA GLY A 197 4.08 -14.40 -3.29
C GLY A 197 3.59 -13.50 -4.42
N ARG A 198 2.45 -13.86 -5.01
CA ARG A 198 1.79 -13.12 -6.09
C ARG A 198 0.38 -12.74 -5.63
N PHE A 199 0.02 -11.49 -5.84
CA PHE A 199 -1.21 -10.90 -5.31
C PHE A 199 -1.99 -10.16 -6.41
N PRO A 200 -2.50 -10.87 -7.45
CA PRO A 200 -3.48 -10.29 -8.36
C PRO A 200 -4.78 -9.96 -7.63
N GLY A 201 -5.29 -8.74 -7.83
CA GLY A 201 -6.55 -8.33 -7.23
C GLY A 201 -7.33 -7.31 -8.03
N ASP A 202 -8.64 -7.34 -7.82
CA ASP A 202 -9.59 -6.37 -8.33
C ASP A 202 -9.95 -5.38 -7.23
N PHE A 203 -9.89 -4.09 -7.54
CA PHE A 203 -10.20 -3.01 -6.62
C PHE A 203 -11.22 -2.07 -7.23
N THR A 204 -12.24 -1.71 -6.45
CA THR A 204 -13.33 -0.84 -6.89
C THR A 204 -13.60 0.25 -5.87
N ALA A 205 -13.58 1.49 -6.33
CA ALA A 205 -14.11 2.65 -5.63
C ALA A 205 -15.26 3.25 -6.45
N ARG A 206 -15.98 4.24 -5.91
CA ARG A 206 -17.12 4.85 -6.61
C ARG A 206 -16.71 5.39 -7.99
N GLY A 207 -17.18 4.74 -9.05
CA GLY A 207 -16.88 5.11 -10.44
C GLY A 207 -15.43 4.87 -10.87
N PHE A 208 -14.68 4.01 -10.17
CA PHE A 208 -13.31 3.64 -10.51
C PHE A 208 -13.07 2.16 -10.24
N GLY A 209 -12.60 1.43 -11.23
CA GLY A 209 -12.14 0.05 -11.06
C GLY A 209 -10.73 -0.09 -11.61
N PHE A 210 -9.89 -0.86 -10.92
CA PHE A 210 -8.54 -1.16 -11.39
C PHE A 210 -8.12 -2.57 -10.98
N HIS A 211 -7.24 -3.13 -11.79
CA HIS A 211 -6.52 -4.36 -11.47
C HIS A 211 -5.20 -3.98 -10.81
N HIS A 212 -4.89 -4.62 -9.70
CA HIS A 212 -3.62 -4.55 -9.00
C HIS A 212 -2.90 -5.88 -9.12
N PHE A 213 -1.57 -5.82 -9.16
CA PHE A 213 -0.73 -7.00 -9.06
C PHE A 213 0.55 -6.64 -8.34
N ALA A 214 0.79 -7.28 -7.20
CA ALA A 214 2.06 -7.18 -6.50
C ALA A 214 2.79 -8.53 -6.46
N THR A 215 4.11 -8.44 -6.24
CA THR A 215 4.89 -9.54 -5.70
C THR A 215 5.48 -9.10 -4.37
N LEU A 216 5.35 -9.95 -3.35
CA LEU A 216 5.95 -9.73 -2.03
C LEU A 216 7.00 -10.80 -1.78
N PRO A 217 8.12 -10.43 -1.14
CA PRO A 217 9.26 -11.32 -1.01
C PRO A 217 8.91 -12.56 -0.17
N GLY A 218 9.33 -13.72 -0.66
CA GLY A 218 9.44 -14.93 0.15
C GLY A 218 10.68 -14.91 1.07
N PRO A 219 10.93 -16.00 1.83
CA PRO A 219 12.13 -16.11 2.67
C PRO A 219 13.43 -15.86 1.88
N GLY A 220 14.23 -14.87 2.30
CA GLY A 220 15.53 -14.55 1.70
C GLY A 220 15.53 -13.43 0.65
N VAL A 221 14.37 -12.88 0.30
CA VAL A 221 14.23 -11.71 -0.60
C VAL A 221 13.78 -10.50 0.22
N SER A 222 14.14 -9.28 -0.21
CA SER A 222 13.80 -8.02 0.50
C SER A 222 13.15 -6.96 -0.38
N THR A 223 12.72 -7.37 -1.58
CA THR A 223 12.14 -6.49 -2.59
C THR A 223 10.74 -6.93 -2.98
N ALA A 224 9.87 -5.97 -3.27
CA ALA A 224 8.52 -6.17 -3.77
C ALA A 224 8.37 -5.61 -5.20
N THR A 225 7.28 -5.97 -5.87
CA THR A 225 6.75 -5.22 -7.03
C THR A 225 5.31 -4.79 -6.75
N ALA A 226 4.86 -3.75 -7.42
CA ALA A 226 3.51 -3.21 -7.27
C ALA A 226 3.07 -2.57 -8.59
N ASN A 227 2.11 -3.21 -9.25
CA ASN A 227 1.63 -2.86 -10.58
C ASN A 227 0.14 -2.55 -10.56
N LEU A 228 -0.31 -1.70 -11.46
CA LEU A 228 -1.70 -1.28 -11.56
C LEU A 228 -2.13 -1.10 -13.01
N ALA A 229 -3.35 -1.50 -13.36
CA ALA A 229 -3.90 -1.35 -14.70
C ALA A 229 -5.38 -0.97 -14.67
N PHE A 230 -5.78 -0.01 -15.51
CA PHE A 230 -7.16 0.47 -15.63
C PHE A 230 -7.35 1.23 -16.94
N VAL A 231 -8.58 1.65 -17.22
CA VAL A 231 -8.92 2.51 -18.36
C VAL A 231 -9.39 3.86 -17.84
N SER A 232 -8.86 4.95 -18.39
CA SER A 232 -9.30 6.33 -18.08
C SER A 232 -9.39 7.17 -19.33
N GLY A 233 -10.53 7.85 -19.52
CA GLY A 233 -10.77 8.66 -20.72
C GLY A 233 -10.66 7.89 -22.03
N GLY A 234 -10.91 6.58 -22.01
CA GLY A 234 -10.78 5.66 -23.14
C GLY A 234 -9.37 5.11 -23.37
N ASP A 235 -8.36 5.58 -22.62
CA ASP A 235 -6.98 5.11 -22.77
C ASP A 235 -6.63 4.07 -21.70
N PRO A 236 -6.01 2.93 -22.06
CA PRO A 236 -5.50 1.99 -21.08
C PRO A 236 -4.24 2.58 -20.43
N ILE A 237 -4.24 2.60 -19.09
CA ILE A 237 -3.12 3.05 -18.27
C ILE A 237 -2.56 1.84 -17.54
N THR A 238 -1.24 1.66 -17.62
CA THR A 238 -0.51 0.63 -16.89
C THR A 238 0.64 1.25 -16.12
N VAL A 239 0.76 0.89 -14.85
CA VAL A 239 1.88 1.20 -13.98
C VAL A 239 2.64 -0.09 -13.73
N THR A 240 3.95 -0.07 -13.98
CA THR A 240 4.83 -1.22 -13.77
C THR A 240 6.00 -0.80 -12.90
N SER A 241 6.14 -1.40 -11.72
CA SER A 241 7.27 -1.13 -10.85
C SER A 241 8.51 -1.92 -11.28
N GLY A 242 9.69 -1.35 -11.02
CA GLY A 242 10.89 -2.15 -10.81
C GLY A 242 10.84 -2.85 -9.44
N LEU A 243 12.02 -3.25 -8.96
CA LEU A 243 12.16 -3.77 -7.59
C LEU A 243 12.02 -2.61 -6.59
N LEU A 244 11.04 -2.72 -5.70
CA LEU A 244 10.78 -1.77 -4.63
C LEU A 244 11.35 -2.29 -3.31
N ARG A 245 11.87 -1.41 -2.46
CA ARG A 245 12.47 -1.75 -1.16
C ARG A 245 11.72 -1.07 -0.04
N ALA A 246 11.49 -1.80 1.06
CA ALA A 246 10.91 -1.21 2.25
C ALA A 246 11.90 -0.21 2.89
N HIS A 247 11.44 1.02 3.11
CA HIS A 247 12.19 2.06 3.79
C HIS A 247 11.23 3.00 4.53
N ALA A 248 11.47 3.22 5.82
CA ALA A 248 10.69 4.14 6.66
C ALA A 248 9.17 4.03 6.49
N GLY A 249 8.67 2.80 6.37
CA GLY A 249 7.24 2.54 6.26
C GLY A 249 6.63 2.75 4.89
N ARG A 250 7.44 2.70 3.82
CA ARG A 250 7.01 2.82 2.44
C ARG A 250 7.82 1.89 1.55
N LEU A 251 7.31 1.67 0.34
CA LEU A 251 8.08 1.05 -0.74
C LEU A 251 8.72 2.14 -1.61
N ASP A 252 10.05 2.13 -1.66
CA ASP A 252 10.88 3.03 -2.44
C ASP A 252 11.43 2.34 -3.69
N GLY A 253 11.60 3.08 -4.77
CA GLY A 253 12.06 2.56 -6.06
C GLY A 253 11.42 3.31 -7.23
N SER A 254 11.44 2.67 -8.40
CA SER A 254 10.99 3.29 -9.65
C SER A 254 9.78 2.56 -10.24
N THR A 255 8.87 3.30 -10.88
CA THR A 255 7.78 2.77 -11.70
C THR A 255 7.74 3.46 -13.06
N GLU A 256 7.39 2.71 -14.09
CA GLU A 256 7.00 3.25 -15.39
C GLU A 256 5.48 3.36 -15.49
N ILE A 257 5.00 4.48 -16.02
CA ILE A 257 3.60 4.72 -16.34
C ILE A 257 3.48 4.75 -17.86
N ARG A 258 2.61 3.92 -18.42
CA ARG A 258 2.34 3.85 -19.85
C ARG A 258 0.87 4.09 -20.14
N ILE A 259 0.60 4.76 -21.27
CA ILE A 259 -0.76 5.06 -21.76
C ILE A 259 -0.84 4.53 -23.18
N GLY A 260 -1.78 3.64 -23.48
CA GLY A 260 -1.84 2.99 -24.78
C GLY A 260 -0.56 2.19 -25.12
N GLY A 261 0.18 1.73 -24.11
CA GLY A 261 1.46 1.04 -24.27
C GLY A 261 2.68 1.95 -24.51
N ALA A 262 2.51 3.27 -24.68
CA ALA A 262 3.61 4.22 -24.82
C ALA A 262 4.02 4.79 -23.45
N LEU A 263 5.32 4.95 -23.21
CA LEU A 263 5.85 5.53 -21.96
C LEU A 263 5.36 6.98 -21.80
N PHE A 264 4.67 7.25 -20.71
CA PHE A 264 4.18 8.57 -20.34
C PHE A 264 5.10 9.26 -19.34
N ALA A 265 5.51 8.53 -18.29
CA ALA A 265 6.38 9.03 -17.23
C ALA A 265 7.11 7.89 -16.52
N THR A 266 8.28 8.18 -15.98
CA THR A 266 8.96 7.37 -14.97
C THR A 266 8.89 8.11 -13.64
N VAL A 267 8.49 7.42 -12.59
CA VAL A 267 8.36 7.96 -11.23
C VAL A 267 9.36 7.24 -10.34
N ASN A 268 10.16 8.00 -9.60
CA ASN A 268 11.14 7.48 -8.66
C ASN A 268 10.86 8.03 -7.26
N ARG A 269 10.58 7.14 -6.31
CA ARG A 269 10.43 7.44 -4.89
C ARG A 269 11.70 7.02 -4.15
N THR A 270 12.24 7.93 -3.37
CA THR A 270 13.38 7.71 -2.47
C THR A 270 13.04 8.21 -1.08
N ALA A 271 13.94 7.94 -0.13
CA ALA A 271 13.88 8.48 1.24
C ALA A 271 13.70 10.00 1.31
N THR A 272 14.15 10.75 0.29
CA THR A 272 14.15 12.23 0.29
C THR A 272 13.01 12.83 -0.52
N GLY A 273 12.25 12.03 -1.27
CA GLY A 273 11.10 12.53 -2.02
C GLY A 273 10.72 11.69 -3.23
N ILE A 274 9.78 12.22 -4.00
CA ILE A 274 9.29 11.61 -5.23
C ILE A 274 9.57 12.55 -6.40
N THR A 275 10.09 11.99 -7.49
CA THR A 275 10.30 12.71 -8.75
C THR A 275 9.59 11.96 -9.87
N ALA A 276 9.02 12.70 -10.82
CA ALA A 276 8.40 12.11 -12.00
C ALA A 276 8.81 12.89 -13.24
N THR A 277 9.26 12.17 -14.26
CA THR A 277 9.79 12.77 -15.49
C THR A 277 9.20 12.05 -16.69
N GLY A 278 8.76 12.81 -17.69
CA GLY A 278 8.33 12.26 -18.97
C GLY A 278 9.51 11.78 -19.83
N PRO A 279 9.24 11.08 -20.94
CA PRO A 279 10.27 10.67 -21.89
C PRO A 279 11.18 11.83 -22.29
N ASN A 280 12.48 11.54 -22.46
CA ASN A 280 13.51 12.50 -22.87
C ASN A 280 13.63 13.74 -21.94
N GLY A 281 13.31 13.59 -20.65
CA GLY A 281 13.41 14.69 -19.68
C GLY A 281 12.23 15.67 -19.72
N ARG A 282 11.13 15.32 -20.41
CA ARG A 282 9.94 16.17 -20.50
C ARG A 282 9.40 16.48 -19.10
N ARG A 283 9.21 17.77 -18.81
CA ARG A 283 8.53 18.21 -17.59
C ARG A 283 7.05 17.88 -17.65
N LEU A 284 6.53 17.33 -16.56
CA LEU A 284 5.10 17.11 -16.37
C LEU A 284 4.45 18.41 -15.88
N THR A 285 3.20 18.64 -16.29
CA THR A 285 2.36 19.69 -15.68
C THR A 285 2.07 19.34 -14.21
N SER A 286 1.61 20.31 -13.41
CA SER A 286 1.30 20.06 -11.99
C SER A 286 0.22 18.98 -11.80
N ALA A 287 -0.78 18.92 -12.69
CA ALA A 287 -1.82 17.90 -12.64
C ALA A 287 -1.28 16.51 -13.02
N GLU A 288 -0.44 16.43 -14.06
CA GLU A 288 0.21 15.19 -14.46
C GLU A 288 1.18 14.67 -13.40
N LEU A 289 1.94 15.56 -12.75
CA LEU A 289 2.85 15.21 -11.66
C LEU A 289 2.09 14.61 -10.48
N ARG A 290 0.98 15.23 -10.05
CA ARG A 290 0.12 14.69 -8.99
C ARG A 290 -0.43 13.31 -9.36
N ALA A 291 -0.97 13.16 -10.58
CA ALA A 291 -1.48 11.88 -11.05
C ALA A 291 -0.38 10.82 -11.10
N ALA A 292 0.81 11.14 -11.61
CA ALA A 292 1.94 10.22 -11.66
C ALA A 292 2.41 9.77 -10.27
N THR A 293 2.49 10.70 -9.32
CA THR A 293 2.80 10.40 -7.92
C THR A 293 1.76 9.48 -7.29
N ALA A 294 0.47 9.73 -7.53
CA ALA A 294 -0.61 8.88 -7.00
C ALA A 294 -0.65 7.50 -7.69
N LEU A 295 -0.32 7.43 -8.99
CA LEU A 295 -0.19 6.17 -9.73
C LEU A 295 0.94 5.28 -9.21
N PHE A 296 2.01 5.87 -8.67
CA PHE A 296 3.01 5.11 -7.90
C PHE A 296 2.46 4.70 -6.53
N ALA A 297 1.85 5.66 -5.81
CA ALA A 297 1.48 5.49 -4.42
C ALA A 297 0.45 4.37 -4.21
N VAL A 298 -0.65 4.39 -4.97
CA VAL A 298 -1.76 3.44 -4.78
C VAL A 298 -1.31 1.98 -4.76
N PRO A 299 -0.67 1.41 -5.81
CA PRO A 299 -0.28 0.01 -5.78
C PRO A 299 0.80 -0.28 -4.74
N ALA A 300 1.76 0.63 -4.52
CA ALA A 300 2.82 0.46 -3.53
C ALA A 300 2.27 0.42 -2.09
N ASP A 301 1.32 1.30 -1.78
CA ASP A 301 0.73 1.43 -0.47
C ASP A 301 -0.31 0.30 -0.21
N ILE A 302 -1.00 -0.20 -1.24
CA ILE A 302 -1.79 -1.47 -1.16
C ILE A 302 -0.87 -2.64 -0.80
N ALA A 303 0.21 -2.83 -1.56
CA ALA A 303 1.15 -3.92 -1.34
C ALA A 303 1.75 -3.89 0.08
N PHE A 304 2.02 -2.69 0.60
CA PHE A 304 2.73 -2.54 1.85
C PHE A 304 1.84 -2.43 3.09
N TYR A 305 0.64 -1.85 3.01
CA TYR A 305 -0.23 -1.66 4.19
C TYR A 305 -1.40 -2.64 4.27
N LEU A 306 -1.76 -3.30 3.16
CA LEU A 306 -2.79 -4.34 3.15
C LEU A 306 -2.17 -5.71 2.94
N GLU A 307 -1.41 -5.89 1.85
CA GLU A 307 -0.99 -7.22 1.44
C GLU A 307 0.12 -7.79 2.32
N TRP A 308 1.14 -6.99 2.63
CA TRP A 308 2.23 -7.39 3.53
C TRP A 308 1.75 -7.82 4.94
N PRO A 309 1.01 -7.00 5.70
CA PRO A 309 0.55 -7.44 7.02
C PRO A 309 -0.36 -8.66 6.95
N THR A 310 -1.24 -8.73 5.94
CA THR A 310 -2.10 -9.92 5.77
C THR A 310 -1.27 -11.15 5.48
N PHE A 311 -0.31 -11.06 4.56
CA PHE A 311 0.62 -12.16 4.24
C PHE A 311 1.39 -12.64 5.47
N VAL A 312 2.01 -11.72 6.22
CA VAL A 312 2.82 -12.08 7.39
C VAL A 312 1.97 -12.64 8.52
N ILE A 313 0.86 -11.99 8.86
CA ILE A 313 0.02 -12.39 9.99
C ILE A 313 -0.71 -13.70 9.67
N PHE A 314 -1.29 -13.82 8.47
CA PHE A 314 -2.08 -14.99 8.09
C PHE A 314 -1.23 -16.19 7.70
N PHE A 315 -0.11 -16.05 6.99
CA PHE A 315 0.68 -17.20 6.52
C PHE A 315 1.95 -17.49 7.32
N CYS A 316 2.53 -16.48 7.96
CA CYS A 316 3.79 -16.64 8.69
C CYS A 316 3.65 -16.61 10.22
N GLY A 317 2.45 -16.32 10.75
CA GLY A 317 2.15 -16.43 12.18
C GLY A 317 2.04 -17.90 12.58
N CYS A 318 3.19 -18.54 12.81
CA CYS A 318 3.32 -19.93 13.24
C CYS A 318 4.35 -20.03 14.36
#